data_AF-A0AAU0EZ86-F1
#
_entry.id   AF-A0AAU0EZ86-F1
#
_cell.length_a   1.000
_cell.length_b   1.000
_cell.length_c   1.000
_cell.angle_alpha   90.00
_cell.angle_beta   90.00
_cell.angle_gamma   90.00
#
_symmetry.space_group_name_H-M   'P 1'
#
loop_
_entity.id
_entity.type
_entity.pdbx_description
1 polymer ?
#
loop_
_entity_poly.entity_id
_entity_poly.type
_entity_poly.pdbx_seq_one_letter_code
_entity_poly.pdbx_strand_id
1 'polypeptide(L)'
;MEKYPEVSPYAYTLNNPIKYIDPDGRDVIILGNTAGAKGAGHQAILVGNDKKGWIYISKDGAANGGAYGDSRFIIKQYKSLNEFKNSPHNFEVKGYHSNVGGGESKDMVFKLDKNGNKIQRYDQAYRIDTDDKLDAFAASKAAGIAREDYCLTAGDCSDIPTAFLNYAKTPQGEKLKNGEGKGLWMERPNAKQKKIESSNKGKDYDKQLKPDSLKLKQGEKGEK
;
A
#
# COMPACT_ATOMS: atom_id res chain seq x y z
N MET A 1 7.34 11.29 -32.00
CA MET A 1 8.05 12.37 -31.28
C MET A 1 7.43 12.49 -29.90
N GLU A 2 8.21 12.15 -28.88
CA GLU A 2 7.84 12.15 -27.47
C GLU A 2 7.61 13.59 -26.99
N LYS A 3 6.48 13.86 -26.32
CA LYS A 3 6.03 15.24 -26.09
C LYS A 3 6.64 15.90 -24.85
N TYR A 4 7.35 15.17 -23.96
CA TYR A 4 7.93 15.74 -22.73
C TYR A 4 9.17 14.95 -22.23
N PRO A 5 10.39 15.23 -22.72
CA PRO A 5 11.59 14.47 -22.38
C PRO A 5 12.22 14.79 -21.01
N GLU A 6 11.70 15.75 -20.24
CA GLU A 6 12.39 16.28 -19.05
C GLU A 6 11.71 16.01 -17.70
N VAL A 7 10.59 15.27 -17.70
CA VAL A 7 9.88 14.96 -16.46
C VAL A 7 10.19 13.53 -16.03
N SER A 8 11.00 13.40 -14.99
CA SER A 8 11.27 12.13 -14.34
C SER A 8 9.94 11.44 -13.97
N PRO A 9 9.81 10.11 -14.15
CA PRO A 9 8.63 9.36 -13.70
C PRO A 9 8.41 9.40 -12.17
N TYR A 10 9.34 10.01 -11.42
CA TYR A 10 9.24 10.27 -9.99
C TYR A 10 8.75 11.70 -9.64
N ALA A 11 8.41 12.53 -10.63
CA ALA A 11 7.96 13.91 -10.40
C ALA A 11 6.49 13.96 -9.93
N TYR A 12 6.28 14.14 -8.64
CA TYR A 12 4.97 14.35 -8.04
C TYR A 12 4.36 15.70 -8.52
N THR A 13 3.15 15.68 -9.11
CA THR A 13 2.40 16.87 -9.56
C THR A 13 3.14 17.81 -10.53
N LEU A 14 4.07 17.31 -11.35
CA LEU A 14 4.94 18.16 -12.19
C LEU A 14 5.69 19.23 -11.38
N ASN A 15 6.06 18.93 -10.13
CA ASN A 15 6.65 19.89 -9.19
C ASN A 15 5.77 21.12 -8.86
N ASN A 16 4.45 21.06 -9.09
CA ASN A 16 3.53 22.16 -8.76
C ASN A 16 2.27 21.68 -8.02
N PRO A 17 2.39 21.38 -6.71
CA PRO A 17 1.27 20.92 -5.89
C PRO A 17 0.28 22.04 -5.51
N ILE A 18 0.54 23.31 -5.90
CA ILE A 18 -0.31 24.47 -5.57
C ILE A 18 -1.37 24.71 -6.65
N LYS A 19 -1.07 24.41 -7.93
CA LYS A 19 -1.93 24.77 -9.08
C LYS A 19 -2.96 23.70 -9.46
N TYR A 20 -2.78 22.44 -9.07
CA TYR A 20 -3.66 21.33 -9.42
C TYR A 20 -4.42 20.83 -8.17
N ILE A 21 -5.60 21.43 -7.95
CA ILE A 21 -6.57 21.14 -6.88
C ILE A 21 -7.82 20.55 -7.53
N ASP A 22 -8.42 19.48 -6.99
CA ASP A 22 -9.60 18.82 -7.57
C ASP A 22 -10.72 18.62 -6.53
N PRO A 23 -11.92 19.21 -6.72
CA PRO A 23 -13.05 19.12 -5.81
C PRO A 23 -13.73 17.73 -5.65
N ASP A 24 -13.23 16.64 -6.26
CA ASP A 24 -13.93 15.34 -6.29
C ASP A 24 -13.53 14.26 -5.27
N GLY A 25 -12.63 14.57 -4.33
CA GLY A 25 -12.28 13.71 -3.20
C GLY A 25 -11.25 12.63 -3.54
N ARG A 26 -10.11 12.66 -2.85
CA ARG A 26 -9.18 11.53 -2.82
C ARG A 26 -9.60 10.62 -1.67
N ASP A 27 -9.33 9.34 -1.81
CA ASP A 27 -9.59 8.36 -0.77
C ASP A 27 -8.29 7.69 -0.36
N VAL A 28 -8.28 7.11 0.83
CA VAL A 28 -7.30 6.09 1.20
C VAL A 28 -7.97 4.75 1.39
N ILE A 29 -7.38 3.70 0.86
CA ILE A 29 -7.70 2.31 1.20
C ILE A 29 -6.54 1.76 2.02
N ILE A 30 -6.81 1.39 3.27
CA ILE A 30 -5.87 0.72 4.14
C ILE A 30 -5.94 -0.77 3.85
N LEU A 31 -4.83 -1.34 3.38
CA LEU A 31 -4.73 -2.73 2.98
C LEU A 31 -4.15 -3.57 4.13
N GLY A 32 -4.77 -4.71 4.41
CA GLY A 32 -4.29 -5.70 5.37
C GLY A 32 -4.10 -7.07 4.71
N ASN A 33 -3.03 -7.75 5.08
CA ASN A 33 -2.79 -9.17 4.79
C ASN A 33 -2.68 -9.91 6.11
N THR A 34 -3.75 -10.59 6.52
CA THR A 34 -3.85 -11.28 7.81
C THR A 34 -2.78 -12.35 7.99
N ALA A 35 -2.43 -13.07 6.91
CA ALA A 35 -1.44 -14.15 6.92
C ALA A 35 0.01 -13.65 6.85
N GLY A 36 0.22 -12.37 6.53
CA GLY A 36 1.53 -11.73 6.42
C GLY A 36 2.39 -11.92 7.68
N ALA A 37 3.71 -11.96 7.48
CA ALA A 37 4.69 -12.09 8.57
C ALA A 37 4.35 -13.19 9.60
N LYS A 38 4.02 -14.40 9.11
CA LYS A 38 3.63 -15.57 9.94
C LYS A 38 2.41 -15.28 10.84
N GLY A 39 1.43 -14.54 10.32
CA GLY A 39 0.20 -14.18 11.02
C GLY A 39 0.31 -12.95 11.94
N ALA A 40 1.44 -12.23 11.93
CA ALA A 40 1.49 -10.90 12.54
C ALA A 40 0.68 -9.87 11.73
N GLY A 41 0.63 -10.08 10.42
CA GLY A 41 -0.02 -9.20 9.46
C GLY A 41 0.99 -8.53 8.54
N HIS A 42 0.48 -7.90 7.49
CA HIS A 42 1.21 -6.91 6.69
C HIS A 42 0.25 -5.79 6.29
N GLN A 43 0.72 -4.56 6.27
CA GLN A 43 -0.09 -3.40 5.90
C GLN A 43 0.52 -2.61 4.73
N ALA A 44 -0.35 -1.96 3.97
CA ALA A 44 0.00 -1.04 2.90
C ALA A 44 -1.15 -0.04 2.71
N ILE A 45 -0.96 0.94 1.81
CA ILE A 45 -2.03 1.87 1.45
C ILE A 45 -2.17 2.03 -0.06
N LEU A 46 -3.40 2.32 -0.49
CA LEU A 46 -3.70 2.93 -1.79
C LEU A 46 -4.27 4.32 -1.54
N VAL A 47 -3.67 5.35 -2.13
CA VAL A 47 -4.13 6.74 -2.01
C VAL A 47 -4.57 7.23 -3.39
N GLY A 48 -5.81 7.68 -3.52
CA GLY A 48 -6.31 8.23 -4.78
C GLY A 48 -7.75 7.85 -5.06
N ASN A 49 -8.09 7.75 -6.35
CA ASN A 49 -9.41 7.33 -6.84
C ASN A 49 -9.30 6.84 -8.30
N ASP A 50 -10.35 6.24 -8.85
CA ASP A 50 -10.31 5.68 -10.23
C ASP A 50 -10.22 6.73 -11.35
N LYS A 51 -10.38 8.03 -11.05
CA LYS A 51 -10.22 9.09 -12.05
C LYS A 51 -8.77 9.57 -12.15
N LYS A 52 -8.06 9.66 -11.03
CA LYS A 52 -6.65 10.09 -10.94
C LYS A 52 -5.67 8.91 -10.90
N GLY A 53 -6.18 7.72 -10.62
CA GLY A 53 -5.40 6.57 -10.26
C GLY A 53 -5.11 6.48 -8.77
N TRP A 54 -4.45 5.38 -8.40
CA TRP A 54 -4.14 4.99 -7.04
C TRP A 54 -2.63 4.88 -6.87
N ILE A 55 -2.09 5.61 -5.90
CA ILE A 55 -0.70 5.47 -5.46
C ILE A 55 -0.66 4.37 -4.42
N TYR A 56 -0.06 3.25 -4.78
CA TYR A 56 0.25 2.14 -3.89
C TYR A 56 1.58 2.39 -3.18
N ILE A 57 1.60 2.25 -1.86
CA ILE A 57 2.80 2.34 -1.03
C ILE A 57 2.86 1.12 -0.11
N SER A 58 3.95 0.34 -0.20
CA SER A 58 4.21 -0.82 0.66
C SER A 58 5.69 -0.89 1.03
N LYS A 59 5.97 -1.32 2.27
CA LYS A 59 7.31 -1.56 2.80
C LYS A 59 7.42 -3.05 3.15
N ASP A 60 8.13 -3.83 2.33
CA ASP A 60 8.06 -5.30 2.33
C ASP A 60 9.15 -6.00 3.16
N GLY A 61 9.92 -5.26 3.96
CA GLY A 61 10.92 -5.82 4.88
C GLY A 61 12.33 -5.23 4.71
N ALA A 62 13.27 -5.79 5.47
CA ALA A 62 14.69 -5.46 5.38
C ALA A 62 15.40 -6.22 4.25
N ALA A 63 16.47 -5.66 3.71
CA ALA A 63 17.29 -6.25 2.65
C ALA A 63 17.80 -7.66 2.98
N ASN A 64 18.21 -7.87 4.24
CA ASN A 64 18.71 -9.13 4.78
C ASN A 64 17.59 -10.11 5.21
N GLY A 65 16.31 -9.74 5.07
CA GLY A 65 15.17 -10.52 5.56
C GLY A 65 15.06 -10.59 7.09
N GLY A 66 15.85 -9.80 7.81
CA GLY A 66 15.92 -9.75 9.27
C GLY A 66 15.01 -8.68 9.88
N ALA A 67 15.20 -8.45 11.18
CA ALA A 67 14.44 -7.47 11.95
C ALA A 67 14.80 -6.01 11.66
N TYR A 68 15.99 -5.77 11.10
CA TYR A 68 16.50 -4.44 10.75
C TYR A 68 17.38 -4.49 9.49
N GLY A 69 17.35 -3.42 8.69
CA GLY A 69 18.27 -3.16 7.59
C GLY A 69 17.65 -2.29 6.50
N ASP A 70 18.39 -2.08 5.40
CA ASP A 70 17.93 -1.28 4.26
C ASP A 70 16.53 -1.71 3.81
N SER A 71 15.66 -0.73 3.54
CA SER A 71 14.28 -1.05 3.24
C SER A 71 14.08 -1.59 1.81
N ARG A 72 13.27 -2.65 1.72
CA ARG A 72 12.55 -3.03 0.51
C ARG A 72 11.20 -2.31 0.50
N PHE A 73 10.96 -1.50 -0.50
CA PHE A 73 9.69 -0.79 -0.61
C PHE A 73 9.29 -0.55 -2.06
N ILE A 74 8.02 -0.29 -2.28
CA ILE A 74 7.50 0.14 -3.56
C ILE A 74 6.54 1.30 -3.39
N ILE A 75 6.68 2.27 -4.30
CA ILE A 75 5.72 3.32 -4.56
C ILE A 75 5.36 3.20 -6.04
N LYS A 76 4.11 2.88 -6.35
CA LYS A 76 3.66 2.64 -7.73
C LYS A 76 2.29 3.22 -7.97
N GLN A 77 2.09 3.85 -9.13
CA GLN A 77 0.78 4.34 -9.54
C GLN A 77 0.06 3.28 -10.39
N TYR A 78 -1.21 3.07 -10.09
CA TYR A 78 -2.17 2.32 -10.89
C TYR A 78 -3.21 3.27 -11.44
N LYS A 79 -3.71 3.03 -12.66
CA LYS A 79 -4.75 3.87 -13.26
C LYS A 79 -6.12 3.67 -12.59
N SER A 80 -6.37 2.48 -12.04
CA SER A 80 -7.62 2.16 -11.36
C SER A 80 -7.41 1.08 -10.29
N LEU A 81 -8.39 0.95 -9.40
CA LEU A 81 -8.45 -0.12 -8.41
C LEU A 81 -8.51 -1.49 -9.11
N ASN A 82 -9.16 -1.55 -10.28
CA ASN A 82 -9.21 -2.75 -11.11
C ASN A 82 -7.81 -3.16 -11.61
N GLU A 83 -6.96 -2.20 -11.94
CA GLU A 83 -5.58 -2.48 -12.31
C GLU A 83 -4.78 -3.00 -11.10
N PHE A 84 -4.90 -2.34 -9.95
CA PHE A 84 -4.22 -2.78 -8.72
C PHE A 84 -4.63 -4.21 -8.31
N LYS A 85 -5.93 -4.49 -8.22
CA LYS A 85 -6.43 -5.76 -7.68
C LYS A 85 -6.03 -6.97 -8.54
N ASN A 86 -5.74 -6.73 -9.82
CA ASN A 86 -5.27 -7.74 -10.78
C ASN A 86 -3.76 -7.71 -11.03
N SER A 87 -3.04 -6.79 -10.35
CA SER A 87 -1.59 -6.67 -10.44
C SER A 87 -0.89 -7.71 -9.56
N PRO A 88 0.41 -7.97 -9.78
CA PRO A 88 1.19 -8.87 -8.93
C PRO A 88 1.20 -8.48 -7.44
N HIS A 89 0.97 -7.21 -7.12
CA HIS A 89 1.00 -6.70 -5.75
C HIS A 89 -0.19 -7.11 -4.90
N ASN A 90 -1.29 -7.56 -5.51
CA ASN A 90 -2.43 -8.13 -4.81
C ASN A 90 -2.40 -9.68 -4.76
N PHE A 91 -1.26 -10.30 -5.08
CA PHE A 91 -1.05 -11.73 -4.98
C PHE A 91 0.21 -12.05 -4.17
N GLU A 92 0.22 -13.20 -3.50
CA GLU A 92 1.40 -13.71 -2.81
C GLU A 92 2.46 -14.18 -3.82
N VAL A 93 3.73 -13.87 -3.53
CA VAL A 93 4.88 -14.28 -4.35
C VAL A 93 5.95 -14.96 -3.50
N LYS A 94 6.75 -15.84 -4.10
CA LYS A 94 8.02 -16.29 -3.52
C LYS A 94 9.04 -15.17 -3.68
N GLY A 95 9.69 -14.81 -2.58
CA GLY A 95 10.57 -13.63 -2.51
C GLY A 95 9.81 -12.37 -2.12
N TYR A 96 10.12 -11.25 -2.79
CA TYR A 96 9.62 -9.91 -2.43
C TYR A 96 8.95 -9.25 -3.63
N HIS A 97 7.91 -8.45 -3.36
CA HIS A 97 7.29 -7.59 -4.37
C HIS A 97 8.15 -6.37 -4.73
N SER A 98 9.07 -5.99 -3.83
CA SER A 98 9.91 -4.82 -3.99
C SER A 98 11.41 -5.06 -3.83
N ASN A 99 12.19 -4.15 -4.42
CA ASN A 99 13.65 -4.13 -4.35
C ASN A 99 14.14 -3.32 -3.14
N VAL A 100 15.37 -3.60 -2.70
CA VAL A 100 16.10 -2.75 -1.75
C VAL A 100 16.29 -1.38 -2.38
N GLY A 101 16.01 -0.31 -1.62
CA GLY A 101 16.12 1.06 -2.11
C GLY A 101 14.99 1.51 -3.04
N GLY A 102 14.01 0.64 -3.31
CA GLY A 102 12.77 1.02 -3.98
C GLY A 102 12.54 0.33 -5.32
N GLY A 103 11.26 0.18 -5.67
CA GLY A 103 10.81 -0.27 -6.99
C GLY A 103 10.32 -1.72 -7.03
N GLU A 104 9.78 -2.11 -8.17
CA GLU A 104 9.15 -3.42 -8.39
C GLU A 104 10.16 -4.52 -8.72
N SER A 105 9.98 -5.71 -8.15
CA SER A 105 10.76 -6.91 -8.51
C SER A 105 10.38 -7.41 -9.91
N LYS A 106 11.37 -7.73 -10.76
CA LYS A 106 11.15 -8.06 -12.19
C LYS A 106 10.79 -9.53 -12.48
N ASP A 107 11.04 -10.45 -11.54
CA ASP A 107 10.87 -11.90 -11.75
C ASP A 107 10.04 -12.54 -10.64
N MET A 108 8.85 -12.00 -10.40
CA MET A 108 7.95 -12.54 -9.38
C MET A 108 7.46 -13.94 -9.75
N VAL A 109 7.57 -14.87 -8.79
CA VAL A 109 6.99 -16.22 -8.87
C VAL A 109 5.79 -16.27 -7.93
N PHE A 110 4.58 -16.46 -8.45
CA PHE A 110 3.37 -16.48 -7.62
C PHE A 110 3.33 -17.72 -6.72
N LYS A 111 2.88 -17.53 -5.47
CA LYS A 111 2.49 -18.67 -4.64
C LYS A 111 1.13 -19.20 -5.11
N LEU A 112 1.05 -20.50 -5.29
CA LEU A 112 -0.15 -21.18 -5.75
C LEU A 112 -0.76 -22.03 -4.63
N ASP A 113 -2.09 -22.08 -4.58
CA ASP A 113 -2.81 -23.04 -3.74
C ASP A 113 -2.68 -24.48 -4.30
N LYS A 114 -3.22 -25.45 -3.56
CA LYS A 114 -3.24 -26.87 -3.97
C LYS A 114 -3.87 -27.10 -5.36
N ASN A 115 -4.79 -26.23 -5.78
CA ASN A 115 -5.51 -26.28 -7.04
C ASN A 115 -4.80 -25.49 -8.17
N GLY A 116 -3.62 -24.91 -7.91
CA GLY A 116 -2.86 -24.13 -8.88
C GLY A 116 -3.37 -22.69 -9.08
N ASN A 117 -4.20 -22.17 -8.16
CA ASN A 117 -4.63 -20.77 -8.21
C ASN A 117 -3.67 -19.88 -7.42
N LYS A 118 -3.42 -18.66 -7.91
CA LYS A 118 -2.71 -17.62 -7.19
C LYS A 118 -3.44 -17.29 -5.89
N ILE A 119 -2.66 -17.11 -4.82
CA ILE A 119 -3.18 -16.71 -3.51
C ILE A 119 -3.26 -15.18 -3.48
N GLN A 120 -4.42 -14.62 -3.14
CA GLN A 120 -4.59 -13.18 -2.94
C GLN A 120 -3.76 -12.71 -1.74
N ARG A 121 -3.06 -11.58 -1.88
CA ARG A 121 -2.20 -11.02 -0.82
C ARG A 121 -3.01 -10.27 0.24
N TYR A 122 -3.78 -9.27 -0.18
CA TYR A 122 -4.53 -8.42 0.75
C TYR A 122 -5.95 -8.94 0.88
N ASP A 123 -6.24 -9.61 2.00
CA ASP A 123 -7.57 -10.11 2.35
C ASP A 123 -8.44 -9.07 3.08
N GLN A 124 -7.84 -7.95 3.50
CA GLN A 124 -8.55 -6.82 4.11
C GLN A 124 -8.31 -5.52 3.33
N ALA A 125 -9.35 -4.72 3.18
CA ALA A 125 -9.34 -3.41 2.55
C ALA A 125 -10.37 -2.50 3.21
N TYR A 126 -9.92 -1.40 3.81
CA TYR A 126 -10.81 -0.43 4.45
C TYR A 126 -10.66 0.95 3.84
N ARG A 127 -11.71 1.44 3.19
CA ARG A 127 -11.72 2.76 2.52
C ARG A 127 -12.16 3.85 3.48
N ILE A 128 -11.38 4.92 3.56
CA ILE A 128 -11.70 6.15 4.29
C ILE A 128 -11.69 7.30 3.28
N ASP A 129 -12.77 8.08 3.25
CA ASP A 129 -12.86 9.27 2.40
C ASP A 129 -11.97 10.39 3.01
N THR A 130 -11.13 11.04 2.19
CA THR A 130 -10.11 12.00 2.66
C THR A 130 -10.12 13.34 1.92
N ASP A 131 -9.50 14.35 2.54
CA ASP A 131 -9.27 15.67 1.95
C ASP A 131 -8.15 15.60 0.91
N ASP A 132 -8.50 15.90 -0.34
CA ASP A 132 -7.62 15.80 -1.49
C ASP A 132 -6.37 16.69 -1.39
N LYS A 133 -6.51 17.84 -0.73
CA LYS A 133 -5.43 18.82 -0.56
C LYS A 133 -4.32 18.31 0.34
N LEU A 134 -4.69 17.53 1.36
CA LEU A 134 -3.75 17.01 2.35
C LEU A 134 -3.22 15.63 1.99
N ASP A 135 -3.94 14.85 1.19
CA ASP A 135 -3.52 13.51 0.79
C ASP A 135 -2.20 13.49 0.03
N ALA A 136 -1.91 14.54 -0.74
CA ALA A 136 -0.62 14.72 -1.38
C ALA A 136 0.53 14.71 -0.38
N PHE A 137 0.37 15.54 0.65
CA PHE A 137 1.34 15.68 1.71
C PHE A 137 1.39 14.42 2.58
N ALA A 138 0.25 13.84 2.95
CA ALA A 138 0.17 12.61 3.72
C ALA A 138 0.83 11.43 2.98
N ALA A 139 0.58 11.27 1.68
CA ALA A 139 1.24 10.26 0.85
C ALA A 139 2.75 10.50 0.76
N SER A 140 3.20 11.77 0.69
CA SER A 140 4.64 12.07 0.71
C SER A 140 5.31 11.66 2.03
N LYS A 141 4.60 11.77 3.16
CA LYS A 141 5.08 11.34 4.48
C LYS A 141 5.15 9.82 4.57
N ALA A 142 4.12 9.11 4.13
CA ALA A 142 4.13 7.65 4.03
C ALA A 142 5.27 7.14 3.11
N ALA A 143 5.47 7.81 1.97
CA ALA A 143 6.57 7.52 1.06
C ALA A 143 7.95 7.82 1.68
N GLY A 144 8.04 8.79 2.59
CA GLY A 144 9.26 9.05 3.38
C GLY A 144 9.61 7.87 4.28
N ILE A 145 8.64 7.42 5.08
CA ILE A 145 8.79 6.25 5.97
C ILE A 145 9.12 4.98 5.19
N ALA A 146 8.57 4.82 3.99
CA ALA A 146 8.90 3.70 3.11
C ALA A 146 10.40 3.65 2.75
N ARG A 147 11.05 4.81 2.61
CA ARG A 147 12.47 4.93 2.21
C ARG A 147 13.44 4.76 3.37
N GLU A 148 13.00 5.06 4.59
CA GLU A 148 13.80 4.87 5.80
C GLU A 148 14.09 3.39 6.02
N ASP A 149 15.15 3.08 6.78
CA ASP A 149 15.51 1.71 7.14
C ASP A 149 14.30 0.95 7.70
N TYR A 150 14.25 -0.34 7.39
CA TYR A 150 13.24 -1.21 7.96
C TYR A 150 13.63 -1.56 9.39
N CYS A 151 12.68 -1.47 10.32
CA CYS A 151 12.85 -1.93 11.70
C CYS A 151 11.50 -2.42 12.24
N LEU A 152 11.42 -3.68 12.67
CA LEU A 152 10.17 -4.29 13.17
C LEU A 152 9.50 -3.53 14.33
N THR A 153 10.25 -2.73 15.09
CA THR A 153 9.74 -2.02 16.27
C THR A 153 9.76 -0.50 16.13
N ALA A 154 10.17 0.03 14.98
CA ALA A 154 10.35 1.47 14.81
C ALA A 154 10.08 2.02 13.39
N GLY A 155 9.96 1.16 12.38
CA GLY A 155 9.82 1.60 10.98
C GLY A 155 9.49 0.44 10.05
N ASP A 156 8.30 -0.15 10.20
CA ASP A 156 7.85 -1.32 9.46
C ASP A 156 6.71 -1.01 8.46
N CYS A 157 6.03 -2.05 7.97
CA CYS A 157 4.94 -1.93 7.02
C CYS A 157 3.71 -1.19 7.57
N SER A 158 3.46 -1.27 8.88
CA SER A 158 2.33 -0.64 9.56
C SER A 158 2.55 0.84 9.84
N ASP A 159 3.80 1.30 9.81
CA ASP A 159 4.10 2.72 9.92
C ASP A 159 3.71 3.51 8.65
N ILE A 160 3.52 2.81 7.51
CA ILE A 160 3.01 3.42 6.27
C ILE A 160 1.60 4.00 6.46
N PRO A 161 0.56 3.22 6.84
CA PRO A 161 -0.75 3.78 7.14
C PRO A 161 -0.72 4.74 8.33
N THR A 162 0.09 4.50 9.37
CA THR A 162 0.22 5.43 10.50
C THR A 162 0.70 6.80 10.04
N ALA A 163 1.76 6.85 9.24
CA ALA A 163 2.31 8.09 8.70
C ALA A 163 1.28 8.83 7.83
N PHE A 164 0.56 8.12 6.96
CA PHE A 164 -0.50 8.74 6.17
C PHE A 164 -1.61 9.34 7.06
N LEU A 165 -2.18 8.53 7.95
CA LEU A 165 -3.32 8.91 8.79
C LEU A 165 -3.02 10.04 9.78
N ASN A 166 -1.74 10.25 10.14
CA ASN A 166 -1.32 11.37 10.99
C ASN A 166 -1.48 12.75 10.31
N TYR A 167 -1.44 12.80 8.97
CA TYR A 167 -1.47 14.05 8.21
C TYR A 167 -2.71 14.19 7.34
N ALA A 168 -3.34 13.07 6.97
CA ALA A 168 -4.61 13.07 6.26
C ALA A 168 -5.76 13.52 7.18
N LYS A 169 -6.80 14.05 6.57
CA LYS A 169 -8.03 14.48 7.24
C LYS A 169 -9.23 14.02 6.44
N THR A 170 -10.40 13.96 7.07
CA THR A 170 -11.66 13.83 6.34
C THR A 170 -11.92 15.08 5.49
N PRO A 171 -12.82 15.03 4.50
CA PRO A 171 -13.23 16.21 3.73
C PRO A 171 -13.77 17.36 4.60
N GLN A 172 -14.27 17.05 5.80
CA GLN A 172 -14.74 18.03 6.78
C GLN A 172 -13.61 18.60 7.66
N GLY A 173 -12.36 18.19 7.41
CA GLY A 173 -11.18 18.63 8.16
C GLY A 173 -10.99 17.92 9.50
N GLU A 174 -11.69 16.80 9.73
CA GLU A 174 -11.53 16.00 10.96
C GLU A 174 -10.24 15.17 10.89
N LYS A 175 -9.57 15.01 12.03
CA LYS A 175 -8.37 14.16 12.11
C LYS A 175 -8.75 12.69 12.04
N LEU A 176 -8.00 11.93 11.25
CA LEU A 176 -8.09 10.47 11.24
C LEU A 176 -7.33 9.86 12.42
N LYS A 177 -7.67 8.61 12.75
CA LYS A 177 -7.05 7.82 13.81
C LYS A 177 -6.17 6.74 13.19
N ASN A 178 -4.89 6.70 13.56
CA ASN A 178 -3.99 5.61 13.18
C ASN A 178 -4.20 4.35 14.04
N GLY A 179 -3.41 3.31 13.76
CA GLY A 179 -3.44 2.03 14.46
C GLY A 179 -2.58 1.96 15.71
N GLU A 180 -1.78 3.00 16.02
CA GLU A 180 -0.79 2.95 17.10
C GLU A 180 -1.44 2.76 18.47
N GLY A 181 -0.89 1.88 19.29
CA GLY A 181 -1.41 1.56 20.61
C GLY A 181 -0.32 1.16 21.59
N LYS A 182 -0.69 0.90 22.84
CA LYS A 182 0.27 0.50 23.87
C LYS A 182 0.50 -1.01 23.83
N GLY A 183 1.76 -1.42 23.93
CA GLY A 183 2.19 -2.81 24.14
C GLY A 183 2.50 -3.57 22.86
N LEU A 184 3.32 -4.62 22.97
CA LEU A 184 3.84 -5.41 21.84
C LEU A 184 2.77 -6.01 20.93
N TRP A 185 1.58 -6.27 21.45
CA TRP A 185 0.45 -6.74 20.65
C TRP A 185 0.02 -5.70 19.59
N MET A 186 0.11 -4.41 19.94
CA MET A 186 -0.27 -3.31 19.05
C MET A 186 0.79 -3.01 17.99
N GLU A 187 1.97 -3.63 18.05
CA GLU A 187 2.96 -3.58 16.97
C GLU A 187 2.58 -4.48 15.79
N ARG A 188 1.65 -5.42 15.99
CA ARG A 188 1.22 -6.34 14.93
C ARG A 188 0.37 -5.58 13.91
N PRO A 189 0.67 -5.66 12.60
CA PRO A 189 -0.13 -5.00 11.58
C PRO A 189 -1.62 -5.39 11.62
N ASN A 190 -1.95 -6.64 11.97
CA ASN A 190 -3.35 -7.07 12.14
C ASN A 190 -4.07 -6.33 13.28
N ALA A 191 -3.38 -6.05 14.38
CA ALA A 191 -3.95 -5.31 15.50
C ALA A 191 -4.16 -3.83 15.15
N LYS A 192 -3.18 -3.23 14.45
CA LYS A 192 -3.26 -1.86 13.94
C LYS A 192 -4.40 -1.72 12.91
N GLN A 193 -4.55 -2.68 11.99
CA GLN A 193 -5.64 -2.73 11.02
C GLN A 193 -7.01 -2.68 11.70
N LYS A 194 -7.27 -3.59 12.64
CA LYS A 194 -8.53 -3.64 13.41
C LYS A 194 -8.81 -2.33 14.17
N LYS A 195 -7.76 -1.69 14.70
CA LYS A 195 -7.91 -0.41 15.39
C LYS A 195 -8.27 0.72 14.42
N ILE A 196 -7.63 0.78 13.26
CA ILE A 196 -7.94 1.77 12.21
C ILE A 196 -9.40 1.62 11.77
N GLU A 197 -9.85 0.40 11.48
CA GLU A 197 -11.22 0.10 11.05
C GLU A 197 -12.28 0.49 12.09
N SER A 198 -11.99 0.28 13.37
CA SER A 198 -12.93 0.60 14.46
C SER A 198 -12.90 2.06 14.90
N SER A 199 -11.82 2.80 14.58
CA SER A 199 -11.62 4.19 15.06
C SER A 199 -11.94 5.26 14.03
N ASN A 200 -12.19 4.88 12.78
CA ASN A 200 -12.49 5.80 11.68
C ASN A 200 -13.84 5.46 11.06
N LYS A 201 -14.50 6.46 10.50
CA LYS A 201 -15.65 6.23 9.61
C LYS A 201 -15.11 5.86 8.23
N GLY A 202 -15.52 4.72 7.72
CA GLY A 202 -15.09 4.20 6.43
C GLY A 202 -15.99 3.06 5.96
N LYS A 203 -15.55 2.39 4.91
CA LYS A 203 -16.30 1.33 4.23
C LYS A 203 -15.40 0.11 4.06
N ASP A 204 -15.94 -1.07 4.37
CA ASP A 204 -15.34 -2.35 4.01
C ASP A 204 -15.29 -2.48 2.48
N TYR A 205 -14.09 -2.72 1.97
CA TYR A 205 -13.72 -2.82 0.55
C TYR A 205 -13.14 -4.21 0.21
N ASP A 206 -13.24 -5.19 1.10
CA ASP A 206 -12.65 -6.53 0.93
C ASP A 206 -13.12 -7.19 -0.37
N LYS A 207 -14.41 -7.03 -0.69
CA LYS A 207 -15.01 -7.59 -1.91
C LYS A 207 -14.55 -6.86 -3.16
N GLN A 208 -14.35 -5.55 -3.09
CA GLN A 208 -13.91 -4.69 -4.18
C GLN A 208 -12.45 -4.96 -4.55
N LEU A 209 -11.66 -5.44 -3.59
CA LEU A 209 -10.26 -5.82 -3.81
C LEU A 209 -10.08 -7.25 -4.36
N LYS A 210 -11.15 -8.03 -4.50
CA LYS A 210 -11.03 -9.38 -5.06
C LYS A 210 -10.55 -9.33 -6.52
N PRO A 211 -9.46 -10.04 -6.87
CA PRO A 211 -9.03 -10.16 -8.25
C PRO A 211 -10.12 -10.77 -9.13
N ASP A 212 -10.15 -10.40 -10.41
CA ASP A 212 -11.13 -10.95 -11.36
C ASP A 212 -10.86 -12.42 -11.67
N SER A 213 -9.60 -12.83 -11.53
CA SER A 213 -9.18 -14.21 -11.71
C SER A 213 -8.00 -14.54 -10.81
N LEU A 214 -8.05 -15.72 -10.19
CA LEU A 214 -6.93 -16.31 -9.45
C LEU A 214 -6.09 -17.23 -10.35
N LYS A 215 -6.42 -17.41 -11.63
CA LYS A 215 -5.64 -18.26 -12.52
C LYS A 215 -4.32 -17.61 -12.90
N LEU A 216 -3.29 -18.44 -13.02
CA LEU A 216 -2.01 -18.05 -13.58
C LEU A 216 -2.23 -17.65 -15.05
N LYS A 217 -1.78 -16.46 -15.44
CA LYS A 217 -1.86 -15.97 -16.82
C LYS A 217 -0.69 -16.52 -17.64
N GLN A 218 -0.85 -16.54 -18.96
CA GLN A 218 0.22 -16.94 -19.86
C GLN A 218 1.48 -16.09 -19.62
N GLY A 219 2.63 -16.77 -19.44
CA GLY A 219 3.92 -16.12 -19.16
C GLY A 219 4.20 -15.83 -17.68
N GLU A 220 3.21 -15.95 -16.79
CA GLU A 220 3.44 -15.86 -15.35
C GLU A 220 4.08 -17.16 -14.83
N LYS A 221 5.01 -17.04 -13.88
CA LYS A 221 5.61 -18.16 -13.16
C LYS A 221 4.85 -18.38 -11.86
N GLY A 222 4.58 -19.62 -11.48
CA GLY A 222 3.90 -19.94 -10.23
C GLY A 222 4.39 -21.25 -9.63
N GLU A 223 4.40 -21.33 -8.31
CA GLU A 223 4.88 -22.48 -7.56
C GLU A 223 4.01 -22.72 -6.33
N LYS A 224 3.73 -23.99 -6.04
CA LYS A 224 2.96 -24.41 -4.85
C LYS A 224 3.77 -24.27 -3.56
#